data_AF-A0A9R0U8U5-F1
#
_entry.id   AF-A0A9R0U8U5-F1
#
_cell.length_a   1.000
_cell.length_b   1.000
_cell.length_c   1.000
_cell.angle_alpha   90.00
_cell.angle_beta   90.00
_cell.angle_gamma   90.00
#
_symmetry.space_group_name_H-M   'P 1'
#
loop_
_entity.id
_entity.type
_entity.pdbx_description
1 polymer ?
#
loop_
_entity_poly.entity_id
_entity_poly.type
_entity_poly.pdbx_seq_one_letter_code
_entity_poly.pdbx_strand_id
1 'polypeptide(L)'
;MDSHSLLDCDISGVQGATVVRPVGVLNIHTYPVLRDCLLKCAADQPRAVIVDLGRLEITHDFLISVFVSVWMRVSQWSTVPLMLVPAPVHAAMFAGSPTRRFITVHAGVDAALGLADEPPPRHRTELWLPPSERSVLASARFVADTCHNWGIEALTADAVVVANELVANAARHTTSPATLRLELWRGRLTVAVADDDPRPVLLPRPDRTSADSGSGLLRVTRLARAAGCSRRHSSGKVVWAVLRMPEAW
;
A
#
# COMPACT_ATOMS: atom_id res chain seq x y z
N MET A 1 26.76 -27.23 -3.76
CA MET A 1 26.53 -26.88 -2.34
C MET A 1 26.20 -25.42 -2.36
N ASP A 2 24.94 -25.15 -2.70
CA ASP A 2 24.54 -23.88 -3.30
C ASP A 2 24.34 -22.87 -2.19
N SER A 3 25.32 -21.98 -2.04
CA SER A 3 25.22 -20.79 -1.23
C SER A 3 24.21 -19.88 -1.90
N HIS A 4 22.92 -20.12 -1.66
CA HIS A 4 21.85 -19.17 -1.96
C HIS A 4 22.23 -17.87 -1.24
N SER A 5 22.74 -16.90 -2.01
CA SER A 5 23.18 -15.62 -1.51
C SER A 5 22.00 -14.99 -0.77
N LEU A 6 22.12 -14.89 0.56
CA LEU A 6 21.07 -14.36 1.42
C LEU A 6 20.84 -12.89 1.04
N LEU A 7 19.59 -12.54 0.77
CA LEU A 7 19.14 -11.16 0.65
C LEU A 7 18.36 -10.82 1.91
N ASP A 8 18.86 -9.83 2.65
CA ASP A 8 18.20 -9.29 3.83
C ASP A 8 17.81 -7.83 3.58
N CYS A 9 16.91 -7.29 4.38
CA CYS A 9 16.45 -5.91 4.28
C CYS A 9 16.51 -5.23 5.64
N ASP A 10 17.47 -4.31 5.79
CA ASP A 10 17.55 -3.42 6.93
C ASP A 10 16.54 -2.27 6.74
N ILE A 11 15.58 -2.15 7.66
CA ILE A 11 14.42 -1.28 7.55
C ILE A 11 14.42 -0.29 8.72
N SER A 12 14.34 1.00 8.41
CA SER A 12 14.37 2.08 9.41
C SER A 12 13.33 3.15 9.09
N GLY A 13 12.70 3.70 10.13
CA GLY A 13 11.80 4.85 10.00
C GLY A 13 12.56 6.17 10.16
N VAL A 14 12.46 7.09 9.20
CA VAL A 14 13.12 8.40 9.22
C VAL A 14 12.12 9.45 8.74
N GLN A 15 11.79 10.43 9.60
CA GLN A 15 10.83 11.51 9.28
C GLN A 15 9.46 10.99 8.74
N GLY A 16 8.99 9.85 9.25
CA GLY A 16 7.75 9.23 8.78
C GLY A 16 7.84 8.55 7.41
N ALA A 17 8.99 8.58 6.73
CA ALA A 17 9.32 7.70 5.61
C ALA A 17 9.94 6.39 6.12
N THR A 18 9.82 5.34 5.32
CA THR A 18 10.51 4.07 5.56
C THR A 18 11.69 3.96 4.61
N VAL A 19 12.89 3.86 5.15
CA VAL A 19 14.12 3.62 4.39
C VAL A 19 14.44 2.13 4.46
N VAL A 20 14.45 1.48 3.30
CA VAL A 20 14.79 0.07 3.13
C VAL A 20 16.17 -0.03 2.49
N ARG A 21 17.07 -0.77 3.14
CA ARG A 21 18.44 -1.03 2.69
C ARG A 21 18.62 -2.53 2.45
N PRO A 22 18.33 -3.03 1.24
CA PRO A 22 18.61 -4.41 0.89
C PRO A 22 20.12 -4.68 0.96
N VAL A 23 20.51 -5.78 1.60
CA VAL A 23 21.91 -6.22 1.73
C VAL A 23 22.03 -7.61 1.11
N GLY A 24 23.02 -7.79 0.23
CA GLY A 24 23.30 -9.06 -0.44
C GLY A 24 23.04 -8.99 -1.93
N VAL A 25 22.57 -10.09 -2.52
CA VAL A 25 22.48 -10.25 -3.98
C VAL A 25 21.03 -10.36 -4.44
N LEU A 26 20.63 -9.50 -5.38
CA LEU A 26 19.39 -9.62 -6.14
C LEU A 26 19.61 -10.55 -7.34
N ASN A 27 18.91 -11.68 -7.32
CA ASN A 27 18.82 -12.69 -8.37
C ASN A 27 17.37 -13.17 -8.49
N ILE A 28 17.11 -14.15 -9.36
CA ILE A 28 15.75 -14.68 -9.59
C ILE A 28 15.15 -15.28 -8.30
N HIS A 29 15.96 -15.87 -7.42
CA HIS A 29 15.50 -16.48 -6.16
C HIS A 29 15.24 -15.45 -5.06
N THR A 30 16.01 -14.36 -5.01
CA THR A 30 15.84 -13.30 -4.00
C THR A 30 14.88 -12.18 -4.44
N TYR A 31 14.49 -12.15 -5.72
CA TYR A 31 13.51 -11.22 -6.26
C TYR A 31 12.19 -11.20 -5.48
N PRO A 32 11.54 -12.35 -5.18
CA PRO A 32 10.29 -12.35 -4.42
C PRO A 32 10.49 -11.82 -2.99
N VAL A 33 11.65 -12.09 -2.38
CA VAL A 33 11.99 -11.63 -1.03
C VAL A 33 12.01 -10.10 -0.97
N LEU A 34 12.77 -9.46 -1.88
CA LEU A 34 12.83 -8.00 -1.96
C LEU A 34 11.46 -7.41 -2.30
N ARG A 35 10.76 -7.98 -3.28
CA ARG A 35 9.41 -7.54 -3.67
C ARG A 35 8.47 -7.55 -2.48
N ASP A 36 8.40 -8.66 -1.75
CA ASP A 36 7.46 -8.85 -0.65
C ASP A 36 7.83 -7.97 0.55
N CYS A 37 9.12 -7.76 0.80
CA CYS A 37 9.61 -6.80 1.79
C CYS A 37 9.14 -5.38 1.49
N LEU A 38 9.33 -4.91 0.25
CA LEU A 38 8.93 -3.57 -0.16
C LEU A 38 7.41 -3.40 -0.14
N LEU A 39 6.65 -4.42 -0.54
CA LEU A 39 5.18 -4.41 -0.45
C LEU A 39 4.70 -4.29 1.00
N LYS A 40 5.35 -4.99 1.95
CA LYS A 40 5.03 -4.87 3.38
C LYS A 40 5.33 -3.47 3.93
N CYS A 41 6.47 -2.90 3.57
CA CYS A 41 6.84 -1.54 3.95
C CYS A 41 5.84 -0.51 3.39
N ALA A 42 5.41 -0.67 2.14
CA ALA A 42 4.41 0.21 1.54
C ALA A 42 3.01 0.02 2.14
N ALA A 43 2.67 -1.19 2.61
CA ALA A 43 1.40 -1.48 3.26
C ALA A 43 1.25 -0.78 4.61
N ASP A 44 2.34 -0.48 5.30
CA ASP A 44 2.35 0.39 6.50
C ASP A 44 1.95 1.83 6.15
N GLN A 45 2.00 2.17 4.85
CA GLN A 45 1.70 3.48 4.26
C GLN A 45 2.49 4.64 4.91
N PRO A 46 3.83 4.55 4.90
CA PRO A 46 4.68 5.66 5.32
C PRO A 46 4.54 6.84 4.36
N ARG A 47 5.15 7.98 4.73
CA ARG A 47 5.24 9.16 3.86
C ARG A 47 5.85 8.86 2.49
N ALA A 48 6.82 7.95 2.48
CA ALA A 48 7.50 7.41 1.31
C ALA A 48 8.17 6.07 1.66
N VAL A 49 8.40 5.22 0.66
CA VAL A 49 9.34 4.10 0.76
C VAL A 49 10.57 4.45 -0.07
N ILE A 50 11.70 4.63 0.60
CA ILE A 50 12.98 4.96 -0.03
C ILE A 50 13.83 3.69 -0.01
N VAL A 51 14.25 3.21 -1.18
CA VAL A 51 15.09 2.02 -1.29
C VAL A 51 16.51 2.44 -1.62
N ASP A 52 17.40 2.27 -0.65
CA ASP A 52 18.83 2.53 -0.77
C ASP A 52 19.55 1.26 -1.21
N LEU A 53 20.05 1.28 -2.45
CA LEU A 53 20.66 0.14 -3.11
C LEU A 53 22.19 0.10 -2.91
N GLY A 54 22.73 0.91 -1.99
CA GLY A 54 24.17 1.03 -1.74
C GLY A 54 24.86 -0.28 -1.36
N ARG A 55 24.12 -1.23 -0.77
CA ARG A 55 24.62 -2.54 -0.30
C ARG A 55 24.01 -3.74 -1.03
N LEU A 56 23.32 -3.48 -2.14
CA LEU A 56 22.71 -4.50 -2.98
C LEU A 56 23.61 -4.75 -4.18
N GLU A 57 23.84 -6.01 -4.54
CA GLU A 57 24.40 -6.39 -5.83
C GLU A 57 23.27 -6.86 -6.74
N ILE A 58 23.18 -6.35 -7.97
CA ILE A 58 22.16 -6.78 -8.93
C ILE A 58 22.83 -7.59 -10.04
N THR A 59 22.53 -8.90 -10.09
CA THR A 59 23.22 -9.83 -11.00
C THR A 59 22.89 -9.60 -12.48
N HIS A 60 21.71 -9.08 -12.78
CA HIS A 60 21.22 -8.88 -14.15
C HIS A 60 20.26 -7.69 -14.23
N ASP A 61 20.37 -6.88 -15.29
CA ASP A 61 19.60 -5.64 -15.48
C ASP A 61 18.07 -5.82 -15.42
N PHE A 62 17.55 -6.95 -15.91
CA PHE A 62 16.10 -7.21 -15.92
C PHE A 62 15.51 -7.30 -14.51
N LEU A 63 16.33 -7.54 -13.48
CA LEU A 63 15.89 -7.66 -12.10
C LEU A 63 15.47 -6.32 -11.49
N ILE A 64 15.86 -5.19 -12.07
CA ILE A 64 15.34 -3.86 -11.70
C ILE A 64 13.81 -3.83 -11.78
N SER A 65 13.21 -4.65 -12.65
CA SER A 65 11.75 -4.77 -12.76
C SER A 65 11.05 -5.04 -11.42
N VAL A 66 11.76 -5.54 -10.40
CA VAL A 66 11.23 -5.69 -9.04
C VAL A 66 10.61 -4.39 -8.53
N PHE A 67 11.26 -3.25 -8.72
CA PHE A 67 10.78 -1.97 -8.22
C PHE A 67 9.53 -1.52 -8.96
N VAL A 68 9.50 -1.65 -10.29
CA VAL A 68 8.30 -1.36 -11.09
C VAL A 68 7.15 -2.29 -10.69
N SER A 69 7.44 -3.57 -10.43
CA SER A 69 6.42 -4.54 -10.00
C SER A 69 5.82 -4.21 -8.64
N VAL A 70 6.61 -3.63 -7.73
CA VAL A 70 6.14 -3.12 -6.43
C VAL A 70 5.32 -1.87 -6.66
N TRP A 71 5.84 -0.89 -7.40
CA TRP A 71 5.15 0.34 -7.73
C TRP A 71 3.77 0.08 -8.36
N MET A 72 3.68 -0.85 -9.33
CA MET A 72 2.40 -1.20 -9.98
C MET A 72 1.37 -1.75 -8.99
N ARG A 73 1.79 -2.48 -7.95
CA ARG A 73 0.88 -3.03 -6.93
C ARG A 73 0.50 -1.98 -5.89
N VAL A 74 1.45 -1.17 -5.44
CA VAL A 74 1.19 -0.08 -4.48
C VAL A 74 0.24 0.93 -5.11
N SER A 75 0.53 1.39 -6.34
CA SER A 75 -0.25 2.39 -7.08
C SER A 75 -1.69 1.98 -7.40
N GLN A 76 -2.05 0.71 -7.22
CA GLN A 76 -3.43 0.27 -7.37
C GLN A 76 -4.33 0.79 -6.26
N TRP A 77 -3.79 1.00 -5.06
CA TRP A 77 -4.60 1.26 -3.87
C TRP A 77 -4.01 2.31 -2.93
N SER A 78 -2.70 2.54 -2.97
CA SER A 78 -2.02 3.54 -2.16
C SER A 78 -1.12 4.41 -3.03
N THR A 79 -0.95 5.66 -2.61
CA THR A 79 -0.11 6.66 -3.26
C THR A 79 1.25 6.83 -2.62
N VAL A 80 1.64 5.91 -1.73
CA VAL A 80 2.96 5.91 -1.09
C VAL A 80 4.04 5.92 -2.18
N PRO A 81 4.82 7.00 -2.30
CA PRO A 81 5.83 7.10 -3.34
C PRO A 81 6.94 6.08 -3.06
N LEU A 82 7.28 5.32 -4.08
CA LEU A 82 8.47 4.47 -4.09
C LEU A 82 9.60 5.26 -4.73
N MET A 83 10.70 5.43 -4.01
CA MET A 83 11.86 6.20 -4.42
C MET A 83 13.11 5.31 -4.38
N LEU A 84 14.04 5.49 -5.33
CA LEU A 84 15.27 4.70 -5.38
C LEU A 84 16.50 5.59 -5.20
N VAL A 85 17.45 5.09 -4.42
CA VAL A 85 18.79 5.67 -4.26
C VAL A 85 19.79 4.61 -4.76
N PRO A 86 20.14 4.61 -6.06
CA PRO A 86 21.05 3.62 -6.62
C PRO A 86 22.48 3.90 -6.18
N ALA A 87 23.24 2.83 -5.93
CA ALA A 87 24.69 2.91 -5.86
C ALA A 87 25.27 3.43 -7.20
N PRO A 88 26.43 4.13 -7.20
CA PRO A 88 27.07 4.58 -8.44
C PRO A 88 27.27 3.46 -9.48
N VAL A 89 27.57 2.23 -9.01
CA VAL A 89 27.72 1.05 -9.86
C VAL A 89 26.44 0.67 -10.64
N HIS A 90 25.26 1.02 -10.13
CA HIS A 90 23.97 0.76 -10.79
C HIS A 90 23.49 1.93 -11.66
N ALA A 91 24.20 3.06 -11.71
CA ALA A 91 23.71 4.27 -12.36
C ALA A 91 23.36 4.06 -13.84
N ALA A 92 24.23 3.37 -14.59
CA ALA A 92 24.01 3.05 -16.00
C ALA A 92 22.76 2.17 -16.20
N MET A 93 22.60 1.16 -15.34
CA MET A 93 21.46 0.23 -15.33
C MET A 93 20.13 0.99 -15.19
N PHE A 94 20.07 2.00 -14.32
CA PHE A 94 18.86 2.82 -14.13
C PHE A 94 18.68 3.93 -15.15
N ALA A 95 19.76 4.46 -15.75
CA ALA A 95 19.69 5.55 -16.72
C ALA A 95 18.92 5.15 -18.00
N GLY A 96 19.13 3.93 -18.49
CA GLY A 96 18.45 3.40 -19.67
C GLY A 96 17.14 2.64 -19.38
N SER A 97 16.80 2.43 -18.11
CA SER A 97 15.68 1.57 -17.71
C SER A 97 14.32 2.29 -17.82
N PRO A 98 13.26 1.62 -18.30
CA PRO A 98 11.89 2.11 -18.22
C PRO A 98 11.42 2.43 -16.80
N THR A 99 12.13 1.94 -15.77
CA THR A 99 11.84 2.17 -14.35
C THR A 99 11.72 3.65 -14.00
N ARG A 100 12.55 4.52 -14.61
CA ARG A 100 12.51 5.98 -14.39
C ARG A 100 11.18 6.64 -14.79
N ARG A 101 10.35 5.98 -15.61
CA ARG A 101 9.01 6.47 -15.97
C ARG A 101 8.01 6.36 -14.82
N PHE A 102 8.27 5.47 -13.87
CA PHE A 102 7.35 5.14 -12.79
C PHE A 102 7.88 5.57 -11.42
N ILE A 103 9.20 5.50 -11.25
CA ILE A 103 9.87 5.64 -9.96
C ILE A 103 10.94 6.71 -10.04
N THR A 104 10.89 7.65 -9.10
CA THR A 104 11.88 8.71 -8.97
C THR A 104 13.19 8.17 -8.41
N VAL A 105 14.29 8.57 -9.03
CA VAL A 105 15.66 8.17 -8.66
C VAL A 105 16.37 9.39 -8.09
N HIS A 106 16.97 9.24 -6.91
CA HIS A 106 17.65 10.30 -6.18
C HIS A 106 19.11 9.94 -5.95
N ALA A 107 19.96 10.95 -5.78
CA ALA A 107 21.40 10.76 -5.56
C ALA A 107 21.75 10.28 -4.14
N GLY A 108 20.83 10.45 -3.18
CA GLY A 108 21.05 10.09 -1.77
C GLY A 108 19.74 10.02 -0.98
N VAL A 109 19.79 9.39 0.19
CA VAL A 109 18.62 9.25 1.08
C VAL A 109 18.13 10.62 1.57
N ASP A 110 19.03 11.53 1.93
CA ASP A 110 18.64 12.88 2.39
C ASP A 110 17.93 13.69 1.30
N ALA A 111 18.40 13.60 0.05
CA ALA A 111 17.73 14.23 -1.09
C ALA A 111 16.34 13.62 -1.35
N ALA A 112 16.22 12.29 -1.25
CA ALA A 112 14.94 11.60 -1.36
C ALA A 112 13.97 11.99 -0.22
N LEU A 113 14.48 12.13 1.02
CA LEU A 113 13.69 12.55 2.18
C LEU A 113 13.16 13.97 2.04
N GLY A 114 13.99 14.91 1.59
CA GLY A 114 13.60 16.31 1.38
C GLY A 114 12.55 16.47 0.26
N LEU A 115 12.60 15.63 -0.77
CA LEU A 115 11.57 15.63 -1.83
C LEU A 115 10.34 14.78 -1.49
N ALA A 116 10.42 13.93 -0.45
CA ALA A 116 9.25 13.26 0.09
C ALA A 116 8.32 14.22 0.86
N ASP A 117 8.78 15.44 1.16
CA ASP A 117 8.01 16.53 1.77
C ASP A 117 7.18 17.35 0.76
N GLU A 118 7.37 17.17 -0.56
CA GLU A 118 6.43 17.63 -1.58
C GLU A 118 5.49 16.47 -1.95
N PRO A 119 4.46 16.17 -1.15
CA PRO A 119 3.50 15.17 -1.55
C PRO A 119 2.83 15.65 -2.85
N PRO A 120 2.61 14.78 -3.84
CA PRO A 120 1.55 15.07 -4.80
C PRO A 120 0.29 15.41 -3.99
N PRO A 121 -0.55 16.37 -4.40
CA PRO A 121 -1.75 16.75 -3.66
C PRO A 121 -2.65 15.51 -3.49
N ARG A 122 -2.47 14.82 -2.37
CA ARG A 122 -3.13 13.58 -1.99
C ARG A 122 -3.93 13.95 -0.76
N HIS A 123 -5.25 13.95 -0.88
CA HIS A 123 -6.07 14.15 0.29
C HIS A 123 -6.09 12.83 1.06
N ARG A 124 -5.57 12.85 2.28
CA ARG A 124 -5.54 11.68 3.15
C ARG A 124 -6.01 12.08 4.54
N THR A 125 -6.83 11.23 5.13
CA THR A 125 -7.26 11.35 6.53
C THR A 125 -7.40 9.96 7.14
N GLU A 126 -7.29 9.87 8.46
CA GLU A 126 -7.43 8.62 9.18
C GLU A 126 -8.19 8.78 10.49
N LEU A 127 -8.84 7.69 10.89
CA LEU A 127 -9.60 7.56 12.11
C LEU A 127 -9.15 6.31 12.85
N TRP A 128 -8.71 6.49 14.09
CA TRP A 128 -8.46 5.40 15.00
C TRP A 128 -9.78 4.88 15.58
N LEU A 129 -9.96 3.56 15.60
CA LEU A 129 -11.19 2.90 16.00
C LEU A 129 -10.88 1.81 17.05
N PRO A 130 -11.56 1.82 18.21
CA PRO A 130 -11.46 0.71 19.14
C PRO A 130 -12.07 -0.57 18.55
N PRO A 131 -11.68 -1.77 19.05
CA PRO A 131 -12.22 -3.06 18.61
C PRO A 131 -13.68 -3.25 19.08
N SER A 132 -14.60 -2.57 18.41
CA SER A 132 -16.02 -2.56 18.77
C SER A 132 -16.88 -2.42 17.53
N GLU A 133 -17.99 -3.16 17.45
CA GLU A 133 -18.98 -2.95 16.39
C GLU A 133 -19.61 -1.54 16.44
N ARG A 134 -19.55 -0.86 17.60
CA ARG A 134 -19.98 0.54 17.72
C ARG A 134 -19.12 1.50 16.88
N SER A 135 -17.91 1.09 16.51
CA SER A 135 -17.00 1.82 15.62
C SER A 135 -17.57 2.00 14.20
N VAL A 136 -18.56 1.19 13.79
CA VAL A 136 -19.22 1.31 12.48
C VAL A 136 -19.97 2.64 12.32
N LEU A 137 -20.60 3.16 13.38
CA LEU A 137 -21.28 4.45 13.30
C LEU A 137 -20.26 5.60 13.18
N ALA A 138 -19.15 5.50 13.89
CA ALA A 138 -18.06 6.47 13.81
C ALA A 138 -17.40 6.47 12.43
N SER A 139 -17.18 5.28 11.83
CA SER A 139 -16.66 5.17 10.47
C SER A 139 -17.60 5.78 9.44
N ALA A 140 -18.90 5.51 9.52
CA ALA A 140 -19.87 6.06 8.58
C ALA A 140 -19.89 7.59 8.58
N ARG A 141 -19.90 8.21 9.77
CA ARG A 141 -19.87 9.68 9.92
C ARG A 141 -18.56 10.26 9.37
N PHE A 142 -17.43 9.71 9.79
CA PHE A 142 -16.12 10.14 9.32
C PHE A 142 -15.98 10.08 7.80
N VAL A 143 -16.48 9.02 7.18
CA VAL A 143 -16.44 8.86 5.71
C VAL A 143 -17.34 9.89 5.03
N ALA A 144 -18.56 10.08 5.52
CA ALA A 144 -19.49 11.07 4.96
C ALA A 144 -18.93 12.50 5.05
N ASP A 145 -18.42 12.89 6.22
CA ASP A 145 -17.82 14.21 6.44
C ASP A 145 -16.59 14.40 5.53
N THR A 146 -15.76 13.37 5.39
CA THR A 146 -14.58 13.42 4.52
C THR A 146 -14.97 13.56 3.05
N CYS A 147 -15.95 12.77 2.59
CA CYS A 147 -16.42 12.84 1.21
C CYS A 147 -16.99 14.23 0.88
N HIS A 148 -17.74 14.83 1.80
CA HIS A 148 -18.23 16.20 1.67
C HIS A 148 -17.08 17.22 1.63
N ASN A 149 -16.14 17.15 2.58
CA ASN A 149 -15.01 18.07 2.65
C ASN A 149 -14.09 17.99 1.43
N TRP A 150 -14.03 16.84 0.76
CA TRP A 150 -13.25 16.65 -0.47
C TRP A 150 -14.04 16.89 -1.76
N GLY A 151 -15.33 17.24 -1.68
CA GLY A 151 -16.19 17.49 -2.85
C GLY A 151 -16.44 16.24 -3.70
N ILE A 152 -16.53 15.07 -3.07
CA ILE A 152 -16.71 13.77 -3.73
C ILE A 152 -18.01 13.09 -3.30
N GLU A 153 -19.06 13.86 -3.07
CA GLU A 153 -20.34 13.42 -2.50
C GLU A 153 -20.96 12.24 -3.27
N ALA A 154 -20.74 12.18 -4.59
CA ALA A 154 -21.19 11.09 -5.46
C ALA A 154 -20.68 9.70 -5.02
N LEU A 155 -19.56 9.62 -4.29
CA LEU A 155 -19.00 8.37 -3.77
C LEU A 155 -19.46 8.03 -2.35
N THR A 156 -20.16 8.93 -1.66
CA THR A 156 -20.41 8.81 -0.21
C THR A 156 -21.14 7.51 0.14
N ALA A 157 -22.20 7.18 -0.60
CA ALA A 157 -23.00 5.98 -0.32
C ALA A 157 -22.15 4.70 -0.40
N ASP A 158 -21.40 4.54 -1.48
CA ASP A 158 -20.54 3.37 -1.70
C ASP A 158 -19.36 3.34 -0.71
N ALA A 159 -18.75 4.50 -0.43
CA ALA A 159 -17.63 4.62 0.50
C ALA A 159 -18.04 4.25 1.93
N VAL A 160 -19.22 4.68 2.38
CA VAL A 160 -19.76 4.33 3.69
C VAL A 160 -20.02 2.83 3.79
N VAL A 161 -20.61 2.20 2.76
CA VAL A 161 -20.82 0.75 2.73
C VAL A 161 -19.48 0.02 2.83
N VAL A 162 -18.50 0.40 2.01
CA VAL A 162 -17.17 -0.22 2.03
C VAL A 162 -16.52 -0.08 3.40
N ALA A 163 -16.48 1.13 3.96
CA ALA A 163 -15.85 1.37 5.25
C ALA A 163 -16.51 0.56 6.37
N ASN A 164 -17.84 0.51 6.40
CA ASN A 164 -18.58 -0.24 7.42
C ASN A 164 -18.29 -1.73 7.36
N GLU A 165 -18.27 -2.32 6.16
CA GLU A 165 -18.00 -3.76 6.01
C GLU A 165 -16.54 -4.09 6.36
N LEU A 166 -15.58 -3.23 5.99
CA LEU A 166 -14.17 -3.42 6.36
C LEU A 166 -13.93 -3.26 7.88
N VAL A 167 -14.53 -2.25 8.51
CA VAL A 167 -14.43 -2.02 9.96
C VAL A 167 -15.12 -3.14 10.75
N ALA A 168 -16.31 -3.57 10.32
CA ALA A 168 -17.00 -4.69 10.93
C ALA A 168 -16.21 -5.99 10.77
N ASN A 169 -15.57 -6.22 9.61
CA ASN A 169 -14.69 -7.35 9.40
C ASN A 169 -13.50 -7.34 10.38
N ALA A 170 -12.84 -6.19 10.58
CA ALA A 170 -11.78 -6.07 11.57
C ALA A 170 -12.32 -6.38 12.97
N ALA A 171 -13.40 -5.72 13.42
CA ALA A 171 -13.96 -5.91 14.76
C ALA A 171 -14.43 -7.35 15.06
N ARG A 172 -14.85 -8.12 14.04
CA ARG A 172 -15.26 -9.52 14.20
C ARG A 172 -14.09 -10.50 14.29
N HIS A 173 -12.98 -10.20 13.63
CA HIS A 173 -11.89 -11.15 13.44
C HIS A 173 -10.65 -10.84 14.27
N THR A 174 -10.54 -9.64 14.85
CA THR A 174 -9.46 -9.22 15.74
C THR A 174 -9.98 -8.52 16.99
N THR A 175 -9.21 -8.59 18.07
CA THR A 175 -9.39 -7.80 19.29
C THR A 175 -8.49 -6.55 19.30
N SER A 176 -7.69 -6.32 18.25
CA SER A 176 -6.84 -5.13 18.13
C SER A 176 -7.65 -3.91 17.69
N PRO A 177 -7.24 -2.69 18.08
CA PRO A 177 -7.72 -1.47 17.43
C PRO A 177 -7.53 -1.53 15.92
N ALA A 178 -8.35 -0.76 15.22
CA ALA A 178 -8.26 -0.61 13.77
C ALA A 178 -7.99 0.85 13.40
N THR A 179 -7.34 1.08 12.26
CA THR A 179 -7.20 2.40 11.66
C THR A 179 -7.94 2.41 10.34
N LEU A 180 -9.02 3.19 10.25
CA LEU A 180 -9.70 3.49 9.00
C LEU A 180 -8.99 4.65 8.33
N ARG A 181 -8.70 4.53 7.04
CA ARG A 181 -8.04 5.55 6.25
C ARG A 181 -8.78 5.77 4.94
N LEU A 182 -8.90 7.04 4.58
CA LEU A 182 -9.36 7.49 3.28
C LEU A 182 -8.22 8.18 2.55
N GLU A 183 -8.10 7.89 1.26
CA GLU A 183 -7.10 8.52 0.40
C GLU A 183 -7.71 8.81 -0.98
N LEU A 184 -7.64 10.06 -1.43
CA LEU A 184 -8.11 10.49 -2.73
C LEU A 184 -6.95 10.89 -3.63
N TRP A 185 -6.85 10.23 -4.78
CA TRP A 185 -5.83 10.54 -5.79
C TRP A 185 -6.30 10.20 -7.21
N ARG A 186 -6.11 11.15 -8.13
CA ARG A 186 -6.48 11.03 -9.55
C ARG A 186 -7.90 10.48 -9.75
N GLY A 187 -8.88 10.99 -8.99
CA GLY A 187 -10.28 10.58 -9.08
C GLY A 187 -10.60 9.18 -8.54
N ARG A 188 -9.70 8.60 -7.74
CA ARG A 188 -9.88 7.31 -7.06
C ARG A 188 -9.86 7.52 -5.56
N LEU A 189 -10.89 7.03 -4.88
CA LEU A 189 -10.97 7.01 -3.42
C LEU A 189 -10.60 5.60 -2.95
N THR A 190 -9.53 5.47 -2.19
CA THR A 190 -9.22 4.25 -1.46
C THR A 190 -9.79 4.33 -0.05
N VAL A 191 -10.52 3.29 0.34
CA VAL A 191 -10.92 3.01 1.72
C VAL A 191 -10.08 1.86 2.23
N ALA A 192 -9.32 2.07 3.30
CA ALA A 192 -8.42 1.07 3.87
C ALA A 192 -8.62 0.92 5.38
N VAL A 193 -8.65 -0.31 5.87
CA VAL A 193 -8.70 -0.62 7.30
C VAL A 193 -7.49 -1.47 7.66
N ALA A 194 -6.70 -0.97 8.60
CA ALA A 194 -5.53 -1.65 9.11
C ALA A 194 -5.77 -2.19 10.52
N ASP A 195 -5.33 -3.41 10.80
CA ASP A 195 -5.40 -4.07 12.11
C ASP A 195 -4.11 -4.85 12.40
N ASP A 196 -3.93 -5.32 13.63
CA ASP A 196 -2.67 -5.95 14.07
C ASP A 196 -2.63 -7.47 13.86
N ASP A 197 -3.68 -8.07 13.29
CA ASP A 197 -3.73 -9.49 12.99
C ASP A 197 -3.13 -9.78 11.60
N PRO A 198 -2.01 -10.51 11.50
CA PRO A 198 -1.32 -10.75 10.23
C PRO A 198 -2.04 -11.77 9.33
N ARG A 199 -3.10 -12.43 9.79
CA ARG A 199 -3.83 -13.45 9.01
C ARG A 199 -4.48 -12.83 7.77
N PRO A 200 -4.16 -13.29 6.55
CA PRO A 200 -4.66 -12.68 5.34
C PRO A 200 -6.17 -12.88 5.22
N VAL A 201 -6.85 -11.88 4.67
CA VAL A 201 -8.28 -11.97 4.33
C VAL A 201 -8.42 -12.43 2.89
N LEU A 202 -9.19 -13.48 2.67
CA LEU A 202 -9.59 -13.91 1.35
C LEU A 202 -10.80 -13.08 0.92
N LEU A 203 -10.61 -12.23 -0.08
CA LEU A 203 -11.70 -11.45 -0.66
C LEU A 203 -12.46 -12.31 -1.68
N PRO A 204 -13.81 -12.33 -1.64
CA PRO A 204 -14.60 -13.02 -2.64
C PRO A 204 -14.36 -12.44 -4.04
N ARG A 205 -14.56 -13.27 -5.06
CA ARG A 205 -14.69 -12.74 -6.42
C ARG A 205 -16.13 -12.28 -6.64
N PRO A 206 -16.36 -11.12 -7.28
CA PRO A 206 -17.69 -10.54 -7.43
C PRO A 206 -18.65 -11.42 -8.25
N ASP A 207 -18.10 -12.28 -9.12
CA ASP A 207 -18.80 -13.22 -10.00
C ASP A 207 -19.09 -14.58 -9.36
N ARG A 208 -18.55 -14.87 -8.17
CA ARG A 208 -18.73 -16.15 -7.48
C ARG A 208 -19.57 -15.98 -6.22
N THR A 209 -20.79 -16.51 -6.24
CA THR A 209 -21.60 -16.72 -5.05
C THR A 209 -21.08 -17.95 -4.30
N SER A 210 -20.07 -17.79 -3.44
CA SER A 210 -19.74 -18.84 -2.48
C SER A 210 -20.58 -18.65 -1.22
N ALA A 211 -21.20 -19.71 -0.72
CA ALA A 211 -22.00 -19.71 0.51
C ALA A 211 -21.21 -19.29 1.76
N ASP A 212 -19.87 -19.43 1.74
CA ASP A 212 -18.96 -19.09 2.85
C ASP A 212 -18.41 -17.66 2.84
N SER A 213 -18.65 -16.88 1.78
CA SER A 213 -18.20 -15.48 1.77
C SER A 213 -19.20 -14.64 2.53
N GLY A 214 -18.82 -14.21 3.75
CA GLY A 214 -19.61 -13.26 4.53
C GLY A 214 -20.12 -12.12 3.64
N SER A 215 -21.44 -11.91 3.66
CA SER A 215 -22.17 -11.04 2.73
C SER A 215 -21.57 -9.63 2.58
N GLY A 216 -20.86 -9.16 3.62
CA GLY A 216 -20.18 -7.87 3.66
C GLY A 216 -19.02 -7.71 2.69
N LEU A 217 -18.03 -8.61 2.69
CA LEU A 217 -16.88 -8.50 1.77
C LEU A 217 -17.30 -8.70 0.31
N LEU A 218 -18.37 -9.45 0.06
CA LEU A 218 -18.94 -9.55 -1.28
C LEU A 218 -19.50 -8.19 -1.75
N ARG A 219 -20.16 -7.43 -0.87
CA ARG A 219 -20.60 -6.05 -1.19
C ARG A 219 -19.42 -5.16 -1.51
N VAL A 220 -18.35 -5.21 -0.71
CA VAL A 220 -17.11 -4.47 -0.97
C VAL A 220 -16.58 -4.75 -2.37
N THR A 221 -16.44 -6.03 -2.74
CA THR A 221 -15.86 -6.42 -4.04
C THR A 221 -16.76 -6.10 -5.23
N ARG A 222 -18.07 -5.93 -5.02
CA ARG A 222 -19.02 -5.51 -6.07
C ARG A 222 -18.99 -4.00 -6.33
N LEU A 223 -18.80 -3.20 -5.28
CA LEU A 223 -18.72 -1.75 -5.38
C LEU A 223 -17.33 -1.27 -5.83
N ALA A 224 -16.28 -2.00 -5.42
CA ALA A 224 -14.91 -1.61 -5.67
C ALA A 224 -14.43 -1.96 -7.08
N ARG A 225 -13.67 -1.03 -7.68
CA ARG A 225 -12.91 -1.27 -8.92
C ARG A 225 -11.78 -2.27 -8.71
N ALA A 226 -11.20 -2.28 -7.51
CA ALA A 226 -10.17 -3.20 -7.04
C ALA A 226 -10.26 -3.30 -5.51
N ALA A 227 -9.99 -4.47 -4.95
CA ALA A 227 -9.90 -4.68 -3.52
C ALA A 227 -8.80 -5.71 -3.22
N GLY A 228 -8.19 -5.61 -2.04
CA GLY A 228 -7.07 -6.47 -1.67
C GLY A 228 -6.81 -6.51 -0.17
N CYS A 229 -5.87 -7.38 0.19
CA CYS A 229 -5.31 -7.49 1.53
C CYS A 229 -3.78 -7.47 1.40
N SER A 230 -3.10 -6.67 2.20
CA SER A 230 -1.64 -6.56 2.21
C SER A 230 -1.13 -6.67 3.64
N ARG A 231 -0.13 -7.53 3.87
CA ARG A 231 0.52 -7.64 5.19
C ARG A 231 1.41 -6.43 5.41
N ARG A 232 1.47 -5.99 6.66
CA ARG A 232 2.30 -4.87 7.12
C ARG A 232 3.68 -5.33 7.55
N HIS A 233 4.67 -4.45 7.44
CA HIS A 233 6.00 -4.70 8.00
C HIS A 233 5.95 -4.53 9.52
N SER A 234 5.27 -3.49 10.01
CA SER A 234 5.09 -3.20 11.45
C SER A 234 4.19 -4.19 12.22
N SER A 235 3.84 -5.34 11.66
CA SER A 235 2.79 -6.29 12.09
C SER A 235 1.38 -5.97 11.60
N GLY A 236 0.59 -7.04 11.44
CA GLY A 236 -0.81 -6.97 11.01
C GLY A 236 -1.02 -6.91 9.51
N LYS A 237 -2.16 -6.34 9.12
CA LYS A 237 -2.59 -6.25 7.71
C LYS A 237 -3.37 -4.99 7.43
N VAL A 238 -3.51 -4.69 6.15
CA VAL A 238 -4.43 -3.70 5.60
C VAL A 238 -5.35 -4.38 4.62
N VAL A 239 -6.66 -4.29 4.86
CA VAL A 239 -7.68 -4.62 3.86
C VAL A 239 -8.14 -3.32 3.22
N TRP A 240 -8.19 -3.27 1.90
CA TRP A 240 -8.45 -2.04 1.16
C TRP A 240 -9.40 -2.28 -0.01
N ALA A 241 -10.09 -1.23 -0.40
CA ALA A 241 -10.92 -1.21 -1.59
C ALA A 241 -10.85 0.17 -2.27
N VAL A 242 -10.82 0.17 -3.60
CA VAL A 242 -10.71 1.37 -4.42
C VAL A 242 -12.01 1.62 -5.15
N LEU A 243 -12.60 2.76 -4.89
CA LEU A 243 -13.76 3.31 -5.58
C LEU A 243 -13.29 4.30 -6.64
N ARG A 244 -13.98 4.35 -7.77
CA ARG A 244 -13.71 5.30 -8.85
C ARG A 244 -14.88 6.26 -8.92
N MET A 245 -14.60 7.55 -9.07
CA MET A 245 -15.64 8.51 -9.41
C MET A 245 -16.45 8.01 -10.62
N PRO A 246 -17.79 8.17 -10.61
CA PRO A 246 -18.58 8.00 -11.81
C PRO A 246 -17.97 8.87 -12.92
N GLU A 247 -17.83 8.33 -14.13
CA GLU A 247 -17.45 9.17 -15.27
C GLU A 247 -18.56 10.22 -15.43
N ALA A 248 -18.18 11.50 -15.45
CA ALA A 248 -19.13 12.58 -15.72
C ALA A 248 -19.76 12.32 -17.09
N TRP A 249 -21.09 12.26 -17.13
CA TRP A 249 -21.88 12.06 -18.35
C TRP A 249 -21.72 13.24 -19.31
#